data_AF-A0A7W1L128-F1
#
_entry.id   AF-A0A7W1L128-F1
#
_cell.length_a   1.000
_cell.length_b   1.000
_cell.length_c   1.000
_cell.angle_alpha   90.00
_cell.angle_beta   90.00
_cell.angle_gamma   90.00
#
_symmetry.space_group_name_H-M   'P 1'
#
loop_
_entity.id
_entity.type
_entity.pdbx_description
1 polymer ?
#
loop_
_entity_poly.entity_id
_entity_poly.type
_entity_poly.pdbx_seq_one_letter_code
_entity_poly.pdbx_strand_id
1 'polypeptide(L)'
;MIFNSSLIPHPFVHPFVMRYGLIAGNGRSPFFVLEGARRAGVPLSVAAIREETDPAIESAAERVVWVGIGQLGKMIRFFKREGVERVVMAG
;
A
#
# COMPACT_ATOMS: atom_id res chain seq x y z
N MET A 1 -50.19 16.34 -1.56
CA MET A 1 -49.18 16.26 -0.49
C MET A 1 -48.01 15.47 -1.05
N ILE A 2 -47.03 16.15 -1.64
CA ILE A 2 -45.86 15.53 -2.28
C ILE A 2 -44.77 15.45 -1.21
N PHE A 3 -44.36 14.25 -0.82
CA PHE A 3 -43.22 14.04 0.08
C PHE A 3 -41.93 14.28 -0.70
N ASN A 4 -41.18 15.31 -0.32
CA ASN A 4 -39.86 15.62 -0.83
C ASN A 4 -38.84 14.59 -0.30
N SER A 5 -38.27 13.78 -1.17
CA SER A 5 -37.37 12.66 -0.84
C SER A 5 -35.89 13.07 -0.64
N SER A 6 -35.60 14.35 -0.40
CA SER A 6 -34.23 14.89 -0.40
C SER A 6 -33.47 14.84 0.94
N LEU A 7 -33.90 14.06 1.94
CA LEU A 7 -33.28 14.09 3.30
C LEU A 7 -32.96 12.72 3.90
N ILE A 8 -32.68 11.70 3.08
CA ILE A 8 -32.06 10.48 3.59
C ILE A 8 -30.54 10.69 3.55
N PRO A 9 -29.82 10.81 4.69
CA PRO A 9 -28.37 10.78 4.67
C PRO A 9 -27.97 9.40 4.15
N HIS A 10 -27.40 9.34 2.94
CA HIS A 10 -26.72 8.14 2.49
C HIS A 10 -25.64 7.83 3.54
N PRO A 11 -25.55 6.59 4.08
CA PRO A 11 -24.42 6.22 4.90
C PRO A 11 -23.17 6.54 4.09
N PHE A 12 -22.23 7.26 4.70
CA PHE A 12 -20.94 7.62 4.10
C PHE A 12 -20.20 6.32 3.81
N VAL A 13 -20.51 5.68 2.68
CA VAL A 13 -19.67 4.66 2.08
C VAL A 13 -18.40 5.40 1.73
N HIS A 14 -17.38 5.28 2.58
CA HIS A 14 -16.03 5.51 2.10
C HIS A 14 -15.89 4.64 0.86
N PRO A 15 -15.62 5.21 -0.33
CA PRO A 15 -15.27 4.38 -1.48
C PRO A 15 -14.15 3.46 -0.98
N PHE A 16 -14.28 2.15 -1.20
CA PHE A 16 -13.23 1.20 -0.82
C PHE A 16 -11.94 1.68 -1.49
N VAL A 17 -11.08 2.34 -0.70
CA VAL A 17 -9.81 2.86 -1.20
C VAL A 17 -8.95 1.63 -1.44
N MET A 18 -8.81 1.26 -2.72
CA MET A 18 -8.00 0.11 -3.11
C MET A 18 -6.57 0.31 -2.60
N ARG A 19 -6.08 -0.66 -1.81
CA ARG A 19 -4.75 -0.58 -1.19
C ARG A 19 -3.75 -1.42 -1.96
N TYR A 20 -2.57 -0.83 -2.15
CA TYR A 20 -1.50 -1.45 -2.91
C TYR A 20 -0.37 -1.91 -1.99
N GLY A 21 0.30 -2.98 -2.39
CA GLY A 21 1.53 -3.48 -1.80
C GLY A 21 2.70 -3.31 -2.76
N LEU A 22 3.86 -2.96 -2.23
CA LEU A 22 5.11 -2.98 -2.96
C LEU A 22 6.04 -4.01 -2.30
N ILE A 23 6.54 -4.95 -3.09
CA ILE A 23 7.70 -5.77 -2.73
C ILE A 23 8.93 -5.04 -3.27
N ALA A 24 9.72 -4.46 -2.37
CA ALA A 24 10.91 -3.71 -2.73
C ALA A 24 12.14 -4.63 -2.72
N GLY A 25 12.87 -4.63 -3.84
CA GLY A 25 14.21 -5.18 -4.01
C GLY A 25 15.25 -4.05 -4.02
N ASN A 26 16.31 -4.22 -4.81
CA ASN A 26 17.42 -3.28 -4.93
C ASN A 26 17.07 -2.03 -5.79
N GLY A 27 18.04 -1.15 -6.00
CA GLY A 27 17.94 -0.06 -6.95
C GLY A 27 16.99 1.07 -6.57
N ARG A 28 16.71 1.94 -7.55
CA ARG A 28 15.84 3.12 -7.38
C ARG A 28 14.38 2.87 -7.74
N SER A 29 14.09 1.76 -8.39
CA SER A 29 12.74 1.41 -8.86
C SER A 29 11.68 1.46 -7.74
N PRO A 30 11.94 0.94 -6.51
CA PRO A 30 11.01 1.06 -5.38
C PRO A 30 10.60 2.51 -5.06
N PHE A 31 11.54 3.45 -5.12
CA PHE A 31 11.29 4.86 -4.83
C PHE A 31 10.44 5.52 -5.92
N PHE A 32 10.62 5.14 -7.19
CA PHE A 32 9.77 5.63 -8.27
C PHE A 32 8.32 5.13 -8.13
N VAL A 33 8.13 3.89 -7.68
CA VAL A 33 6.79 3.37 -7.38
C VAL A 33 6.15 4.13 -6.22
N LEU A 34 6.88 4.39 -5.14
CA LEU A 34 6.40 5.19 -4.01
C LEU A 34 5.98 6.61 -4.44
N GLU A 35 6.82 7.26 -5.24
CA GLU A 35 6.53 8.60 -5.75
C GLU A 35 5.30 8.61 -6.67
N GLY A 36 5.15 7.60 -7.53
CA GLY A 36 3.96 7.42 -8.37
C GLY A 36 2.70 7.22 -7.54
N ALA A 37 2.75 6.35 -6.52
CA ALA A 37 1.63 6.11 -5.61
C ALA A 37 1.21 7.38 -4.86
N ARG A 38 2.19 8.15 -4.36
CA ARG A 38 1.97 9.43 -3.71
C ARG A 38 1.27 10.44 -4.62
N ARG A 39 1.72 10.56 -5.87
CA ARG A 39 1.08 11.43 -6.88
C ARG A 39 -0.33 11.00 -7.24
N ALA A 40 -0.59 9.69 -7.26
CA ALA A 40 -1.91 9.13 -7.53
C ALA A 40 -2.85 9.19 -6.32
N GLY A 41 -2.37 9.57 -5.13
CA GLY A 41 -3.16 9.61 -3.90
C GLY A 41 -3.60 8.21 -3.43
N VAL A 42 -2.87 7.15 -3.81
CA VAL A 42 -3.20 5.77 -3.42
C VAL A 42 -2.31 5.31 -2.27
N PRO A 43 -2.87 4.61 -1.27
CA PRO A 43 -2.08 4.07 -0.16
C PRO A 43 -1.22 2.89 -0.62
N LEU A 44 0.05 2.90 -0.20
CA LEU A 44 1.03 1.86 -0.50
C LEU A 44 1.69 1.33 0.78
N SER A 45 1.66 0.01 0.95
CA SER A 45 2.38 -0.70 2.03
C SER A 45 3.60 -1.43 1.45
N VAL A 46 4.77 -1.32 2.09
CA VAL A 46 6.03 -1.81 1.54
C VAL A 46 6.53 -3.02 2.32
N ALA A 47 6.83 -4.11 1.62
CA ALA A 47 7.67 -5.20 2.11
C ALA A 47 9.08 -5.03 1.54
N ALA A 48 10.02 -4.61 2.38
CA ALA A 48 11.41 -4.35 2.01
C ALA A 48 12.29 -5.58 2.29
N ILE A 49 13.09 -5.98 1.30
CA ILE A 49 14.01 -7.12 1.43
C ILE A 49 15.28 -6.63 2.13
N ARG A 50 15.57 -7.18 3.32
CA ARG A 50 16.57 -6.65 4.26
C ARG A 50 17.98 -6.47 3.68
N GLU A 51 18.40 -7.38 2.81
CA GLU A 51 19.74 -7.36 2.22
C GLU A 51 19.79 -6.65 0.86
N GLU A 52 18.65 -6.25 0.30
CA GLU A 52 18.54 -5.70 -1.06
C GLU A 52 18.06 -4.25 -1.08
N THR A 53 17.06 -3.92 -0.26
CA THR A 53 16.39 -2.62 -0.26
C THR A 53 17.18 -1.58 0.51
N ASP A 54 17.34 -0.40 -0.09
CA ASP A 54 17.94 0.76 0.58
C ASP A 54 17.15 1.15 1.85
N PRO A 55 17.80 1.26 3.04
CA PRO A 55 17.16 1.67 4.28
C PRO A 55 16.42 3.00 4.23
N ALA A 56 16.76 3.89 3.29
CA ALA A 56 16.03 5.14 3.06
C ALA A 56 14.54 4.92 2.72
N ILE A 57 14.14 3.70 2.36
CA ILE A 57 12.74 3.31 2.15
C ILE A 57 11.84 3.61 3.37
N GLU A 58 12.39 3.54 4.60
CA GLU A 58 11.63 3.85 5.83
C GLU A 58 11.21 5.31 5.92
N SER A 59 12.03 6.21 5.35
CA SER A 59 11.71 7.63 5.29
C SER A 59 10.75 7.97 4.14
N ALA A 60 10.69 7.11 3.11
CA ALA A 60 9.90 7.33 1.91
C ALA A 60 8.49 6.71 1.97
N ALA A 61 8.26 5.74 2.86
CA ALA A 61 7.02 4.98 2.95
C ALA A 61 6.39 5.04 4.36
N GLU A 62 5.06 5.12 4.42
CA GLU A 62 4.32 5.23 5.69
C GLU A 62 4.19 3.88 6.43
N ARG A 63 4.23 2.77 5.68
CA ARG A 63 4.06 1.41 6.20
C ARG A 63 5.12 0.51 5.60
N VAL A 64 6.05 0.05 6.42
CA VAL A 64 7.15 -0.82 6.00
C VAL A 64 7.20 -2.07 6.88
N VAL A 65 7.39 -3.24 6.25
CA VAL A 65 7.86 -4.44 6.93
C VAL A 65 9.18 -4.88 6.30
N TRP A 66 10.18 -5.12 7.13
CA TRP A 66 11.42 -5.74 6.69
C TRP A 66 11.28 -7.26 6.69
N VAL A 67 11.62 -7.90 5.57
CA VAL A 67 11.58 -9.34 5.37
C VAL A 67 12.94 -9.84 4.87
N GLY A 68 13.39 -10.99 5.36
CA GLY A 68 14.53 -11.71 4.78
C GLY A 68 14.09 -12.60 3.61
N ILE A 69 15.06 -13.05 2.82
CA ILE A 69 14.85 -14.03 1.74
C ILE A 69 14.17 -15.29 2.33
N GLY A 70 13.05 -15.70 1.74
CA GLY A 70 12.25 -16.85 2.21
C GLY A 70 11.15 -16.54 3.24
N GLN A 71 11.04 -15.30 3.74
CA GLN A 71 9.98 -14.92 4.70
C GLN A 71 8.63 -14.59 4.04
N LEU A 72 8.22 -15.35 3.01
CA LEU A 72 6.99 -15.14 2.25
C LEU A 72 5.75 -15.09 3.16
N GLY A 73 5.65 -15.98 4.15
CA GLY A 73 4.52 -15.99 5.08
C GLY A 73 4.41 -14.70 5.90
N LYS A 74 5.53 -14.07 6.27
CA LYS A 74 5.54 -12.78 6.97
C LYS A 74 5.03 -11.66 6.06
N MET A 75 5.50 -11.63 4.81
CA MET A 75 5.05 -10.67 3.79
C MET A 75 3.55 -10.79 3.51
N ILE A 76 3.04 -12.01 3.34
CA ILE A 76 1.60 -12.25 3.12
C ILE A 76 0.77 -11.76 4.32
N ARG A 77 1.19 -12.07 5.56
CA ARG A 77 0.49 -11.60 6.77
C ARG A 77 0.50 -10.09 6.89
N PHE A 78 1.60 -9.44 6.52
CA PHE A 78 1.70 -7.99 6.46
C PHE A 78 0.67 -7.42 5.49
N PHE A 79 0.69 -7.83 4.21
CA PHE A 79 -0.24 -7.31 3.21
C PHE A 79 -1.71 -7.56 3.56
N LYS A 80 -2.04 -8.74 4.09
CA LYS A 80 -3.40 -9.04 4.56
C LYS A 80 -3.85 -8.10 5.68
N ARG A 81 -2.99 -7.82 6.66
CA ARG A 81 -3.32 -6.91 7.77
C ARG A 81 -3.48 -5.47 7.30
N GLU A 82 -2.67 -5.03 6.33
CA GLU A 82 -2.80 -3.69 5.73
C GLU A 82 -3.97 -3.60 4.72
N GLY A 83 -4.69 -4.69 4.48
CA GLY A 83 -5.83 -4.73 3.54
C GLY A 83 -5.42 -4.55 2.08
N VAL A 84 -4.20 -4.94 1.72
CA VAL A 84 -3.68 -4.84 0.34
C VAL A 84 -4.41 -5.80 -0.59
N GLU A 85 -4.85 -5.29 -1.74
CA GLU A 85 -5.58 -6.04 -2.77
C GLU A 85 -4.73 -6.30 -4.01
N ARG A 86 -3.75 -5.44 -4.29
CA ARG A 86 -2.87 -5.51 -5.46
C ARG A 86 -1.44 -5.32 -5.04
N VAL A 87 -0.54 -6.16 -5.55
CA VAL A 87 0.89 -6.10 -5.23
C VAL A 87 1.69 -5.90 -6.51
N VAL A 88 2.70 -5.04 -6.45
CA VAL A 88 3.74 -4.86 -7.47
C VAL A 88 5.09 -5.19 -6.87
N MET A 89 6.02 -5.67 -7.69
CA MET A 89 7.42 -5.88 -7.31
C MET A 89 8.30 -4.91 -8.09
N ALA A 90 9.22 -4.25 -7.40
CA ALA A 90 10.21 -3.35 -8.00
C ALA A 90 11.56 -3.59 -7.33
N GLY A 91 12.61 -3.71 -8.14
CA GLY A 91 13.99 -3.92 -7.73
C GLY A 91 14.92 -3.48 -8.86
#